data_AF-A0A9X0DDX1-F1
#
_entry.id   AF-A0A9X0DDX1-F1
#
_cell.length_a   1.000
_cell.length_b   1.000
_cell.length_c   1.000
_cell.angle_alpha   90.00
_cell.angle_beta   90.00
_cell.angle_gamma   90.00
#
_symmetry.space_group_name_H-M   'P 1'
#
loop_
_entity.id
_entity.type
_entity.pdbx_description
1 polymer ?
#
loop_
_entity_poly.entity_id
_entity_poly.type
_entity_poly.pdbx_seq_one_letter_code
_entity_poly.pdbx_strand_id
1 'polypeptide(L)'
;MPSFAETPTAANIQTAFQLQHLVDAGHKNASCIDPGTLKVIKSITDAQPGKDSTSLRTPEWANTKEGFQKKVSSFLDGVVGNLEVKELNLSDESDDSEEDPDWQEGSEEESEGEEEYDSEYDSDEYTESEDERNTLDRISEDEDEDEGAEPKKCLDAKLGEGIILHEIIGRKVARYGNKVLKSGRNLRLSEADAMRYIATHTNIPVPRVLDAVTDGKLTSITMEYIEGERLDKIWNSLTEEQKKSITSQIHDFLSQLRGLTGRYIGGMNRTPAIDSRRYDLEGGPFESEAQFNEFLISDAYPQVPKCFLKMAENSLLTNHSIIFAHGELAPRNILVREGQVVAVLDWEYAGWYPEYWDFVKSFNAMDSKCGSWYDWVEKVFPVGFEQEFMNDRFVGTLVRHGHS
;
A
#
# COMPACT_ATOMS: atom_id res chain seq x y z
N MET A 1 42.54 9.51 19.10
CA MET A 1 41.06 9.53 19.15
C MET A 1 40.62 10.08 17.80
N PRO A 2 40.01 9.29 16.91
CA PRO A 2 39.44 9.86 15.70
C PRO A 2 38.32 10.81 16.13
N SER A 3 38.42 12.07 15.71
CA SER A 3 37.43 13.11 15.96
C SER A 3 36.20 12.79 15.11
N PHE A 4 35.11 12.34 15.73
CA PHE A 4 33.82 12.19 15.04
C PHE A 4 33.42 13.54 14.45
N ALA A 5 33.34 13.63 13.12
CA ALA A 5 33.01 14.87 12.44
C ALA A 5 31.54 15.26 12.61
N GLU A 6 30.65 14.30 12.88
CA GLU A 6 29.21 14.51 13.04
C GLU A 6 28.61 13.53 14.07
N THR A 7 27.48 13.89 14.67
CA THR A 7 26.73 12.98 15.56
C THR A 7 26.13 11.84 14.72
N PRO A 8 26.34 10.55 15.06
CA PRO A 8 25.84 9.44 14.24
C PRO A 8 24.32 9.48 14.07
N THR A 9 23.82 9.31 12.83
CA THR A 9 22.38 9.22 12.55
C THR A 9 21.78 7.93 13.15
N ALA A 10 20.46 7.88 13.30
CA ALA A 10 19.77 6.68 13.76
C ALA A 10 20.07 5.44 12.88
N ALA A 11 20.23 5.64 11.56
CA ALA A 11 20.60 4.59 10.61
C ALA A 11 22.05 4.09 10.82
N ASN A 12 22.98 4.98 11.14
CA ASN A 12 24.37 4.62 11.47
C ASN A 12 24.43 3.82 12.77
N ILE A 13 23.66 4.23 13.78
CA ILE A 13 23.56 3.52 15.06
C ILE A 13 23.00 2.11 14.83
N GLN A 14 21.89 1.97 14.08
CA GLN A 14 21.32 0.66 13.78
C GLN A 14 22.30 -0.24 13.00
N THR A 15 23.02 0.31 12.03
CA THR A 15 24.03 -0.43 11.25
C THR A 15 25.20 -0.86 12.14
N ALA A 16 25.64 -0.03 13.09
CA ALA A 16 26.66 -0.41 14.06
C ALA A 16 26.23 -1.61 14.92
N PHE A 17 24.98 -1.63 15.41
CA PHE A 17 24.44 -2.77 16.17
C PHE A 17 24.35 -4.06 15.34
N GLN A 18 23.98 -3.96 14.06
CA GLN A 18 23.97 -5.12 13.15
C GLN A 18 25.38 -5.64 12.88
N LEU A 19 26.36 -4.76 12.64
CA LEU A 19 27.75 -5.15 12.44
C LEU A 19 28.36 -5.78 13.70
N GLN A 20 28.08 -5.21 14.88
CA GLN A 20 28.53 -5.76 16.16
C GLN A 20 27.95 -7.16 16.40
N HIS A 21 26.65 -7.36 16.14
CA HIS A 21 26.02 -8.67 16.21
C HIS A 21 26.71 -9.71 15.30
N LEU A 22 27.01 -9.35 14.05
CA LEU A 22 27.68 -10.25 13.09
C LEU A 22 29.10 -10.63 13.54
N VAL A 23 29.81 -9.70 14.18
CA VAL A 23 31.13 -9.95 14.78
C VAL A 23 31.02 -10.89 15.98
N ASP A 24 30.07 -10.63 16.88
CA ASP A 24 29.86 -11.44 18.10
C ASP A 24 29.37 -12.85 17.77
N ALA A 25 28.58 -13.00 16.70
CA ALA A 25 28.09 -14.28 16.19
C ALA A 25 29.11 -15.06 15.35
N GLY A 26 30.33 -14.52 15.14
CA GLY A 26 31.37 -15.19 14.35
C GLY A 26 31.02 -15.37 12.88
N HIS A 27 30.24 -14.45 12.29
CA HIS A 27 29.78 -14.58 10.91
C HIS A 27 30.95 -14.63 9.93
N LYS A 28 30.91 -15.53 8.94
CA LYS A 28 32.01 -15.79 7.96
C LYS A 28 32.61 -14.54 7.30
N ASN A 29 31.76 -13.54 7.01
CA ASN A 29 32.16 -12.28 6.37
C ASN A 29 32.65 -11.22 7.37
N ALA A 30 32.38 -11.36 8.67
CA ALA A 30 32.79 -10.38 9.68
C ALA A 30 34.30 -10.38 9.94
N SER A 31 35.00 -11.45 9.56
CA SER A 31 36.45 -11.58 9.62
C SER A 31 37.20 -10.54 8.75
N CYS A 32 36.53 -9.95 7.75
CA CYS A 32 37.14 -8.95 6.88
C CYS A 32 37.03 -7.51 7.40
N ILE A 33 36.43 -7.27 8.58
CA ILE A 33 36.40 -5.94 9.20
C ILE A 33 37.76 -5.65 9.83
N ASP A 34 38.38 -4.53 9.44
CA ASP A 34 39.66 -4.12 10.01
C ASP A 34 39.55 -3.68 11.49
N PRO A 35 40.65 -3.78 12.27
CA PRO A 35 40.65 -3.39 13.68
C PRO A 35 40.29 -1.91 13.97
N GLY A 36 40.44 -1.01 13.00
CA GLY A 36 40.07 0.40 13.11
C GLY A 36 38.55 0.57 13.05
N THR A 37 37.91 -0.07 12.07
CA THR A 37 36.44 -0.09 11.92
C THR A 37 35.76 -0.74 13.12
N LEU A 38 36.32 -1.84 13.65
CA LEU A 38 35.80 -2.47 14.87
C LEU A 38 35.79 -1.54 16.09
N LYS A 39 36.78 -0.65 16.23
CA LYS A 39 36.80 0.35 17.31
C LYS A 39 35.71 1.39 17.15
N VAL A 40 35.40 1.80 15.92
CA VAL A 40 34.32 2.76 15.63
C VAL A 40 32.96 2.14 15.94
N ILE A 41 32.74 0.89 15.52
CA ILE A 41 31.51 0.14 15.81
C ILE A 41 31.29 0.05 17.33
N LYS A 42 32.29 -0.42 18.08
CA LYS A 42 32.23 -0.54 19.55
C LYS A 42 31.97 0.80 20.24
N SER A 43 32.64 1.87 19.80
CA SER A 43 32.44 3.20 20.37
C SER A 43 31.01 3.72 20.21
N ILE A 44 30.30 3.34 19.14
CA ILE A 44 28.91 3.74 18.90
C ILE A 44 27.94 2.86 19.70
N THR A 45 28.17 1.55 19.77
CA THR A 45 27.30 0.63 20.52
C THR A 45 27.42 0.84 22.02
N ASP A 46 28.63 1.06 22.56
CA ASP A 46 28.88 1.29 23.98
C ASP A 46 28.27 2.62 24.48
N ALA A 47 28.10 3.60 23.58
CA ALA A 47 27.46 4.87 23.87
C ALA A 47 25.92 4.78 23.98
N GLN A 48 25.32 3.61 23.80
CA GLN A 48 23.87 3.37 23.84
C GLN A 48 23.49 2.27 24.85
N PRO A 49 23.63 2.53 26.18
CA PRO A 49 23.35 1.53 27.21
C PRO A 49 21.83 1.25 27.28
N GLY A 50 21.41 0.10 26.76
CA GLY A 50 20.01 -0.33 26.76
C GLY A 50 19.54 -1.07 25.50
N LYS A 51 20.34 -1.08 24.43
CA LYS A 51 20.09 -1.92 23.24
C LYS A 51 21.00 -3.13 23.28
N ASP A 52 20.41 -4.32 23.20
CA ASP A 52 21.13 -5.59 23.18
C ASP A 52 21.33 -6.09 21.74
N SER A 53 22.58 -6.25 21.31
CA SER A 53 22.94 -6.76 19.98
C SER A 53 22.69 -8.27 19.83
N THR A 54 22.54 -9.01 20.93
CA THR A 54 22.45 -10.48 20.91
C THR A 54 21.11 -11.01 20.37
N SER A 55 20.08 -10.17 20.28
CA SER A 55 18.74 -10.54 19.78
C SER A 55 18.47 -10.23 18.30
N LEU A 56 19.46 -9.65 17.60
CA LEU A 56 19.31 -9.27 16.19
C LEU A 56 19.37 -10.49 15.27
N ARG A 57 18.59 -10.47 14.19
CA ARG A 57 18.71 -11.45 13.11
C ARG A 57 19.82 -11.01 12.14
N THR A 58 20.52 -11.99 11.55
CA THR A 58 21.47 -11.76 10.46
C THR A 58 20.77 -11.07 9.27
N PRO A 59 21.18 -9.86 8.88
CA PRO A 59 20.56 -9.16 7.75
C PRO A 59 20.88 -9.80 6.40
N GLU A 60 19.96 -9.74 5.44
CA GLU A 60 20.14 -10.36 4.11
C GLU A 60 21.38 -9.85 3.36
N TRP A 61 21.72 -8.57 3.51
CA TRP A 61 22.91 -7.99 2.89
C TRP A 61 24.22 -8.61 3.40
N ALA A 62 24.21 -9.27 4.57
CA ALA A 62 25.39 -9.95 5.12
C ALA A 62 25.64 -11.33 4.49
N ASN A 63 24.66 -11.90 3.77
CA ASN A 63 24.74 -13.24 3.18
C ASN A 63 25.73 -13.31 1.99
N THR A 64 26.00 -12.18 1.33
CA THR A 64 26.97 -12.08 0.23
C THR A 64 28.17 -11.23 0.63
N LYS A 65 29.35 -11.54 0.07
CA LYS A 65 30.59 -10.79 0.34
C LYS A 65 30.49 -9.35 -0.17
N GLU A 66 29.92 -9.14 -1.37
CA GLU A 66 29.75 -7.79 -1.93
C GLU A 66 28.73 -6.95 -1.14
N GLY A 67 27.62 -7.56 -0.70
CA GLY A 67 26.60 -6.89 0.10
C GLY A 67 27.15 -6.43 1.45
N PHE A 68 27.94 -7.29 2.09
CA PHE A 68 28.63 -6.99 3.33
C PHE A 68 29.61 -5.83 3.17
N GLN A 69 30.49 -5.88 2.17
CA GLN A 69 31.47 -4.83 1.88
C GLN A 69 30.80 -3.49 1.59
N LYS A 70 29.76 -3.47 0.74
CA LYS A 70 29.02 -2.25 0.42
C LYS A 70 28.40 -1.60 1.65
N LYS A 71 27.90 -2.41 2.60
CA LYS A 71 27.30 -1.91 3.84
C LYS A 71 28.34 -1.33 4.80
N VAL A 72 29.51 -1.97 4.93
CA VAL A 72 30.62 -1.47 5.75
C VAL A 72 31.15 -0.14 5.20
N SER A 73 31.35 -0.03 3.88
CA SER A 73 31.78 1.23 3.26
C SER A 73 30.79 2.37 3.49
N SER A 74 29.49 2.11 3.26
CA SER A 74 28.43 3.11 3.51
C SER A 74 28.35 3.54 4.98
N PHE A 75 28.63 2.64 5.91
CA PHE A 75 28.67 2.96 7.34
C PHE A 75 29.86 3.88 7.66
N LEU A 76 31.05 3.59 7.14
CA LEU A 76 32.24 4.41 7.36
C LEU A 76 32.10 5.80 6.74
N ASP A 77 31.56 5.90 5.53
CA ASP A 77 31.26 7.18 4.87
C ASP A 77 30.33 8.05 5.71
N GLY A 78 29.32 7.43 6.32
CA GLY A 78 28.33 8.11 7.16
C GLY A 78 28.82 8.50 8.56
N VAL A 79 29.96 7.99 9.02
CA VAL A 79 30.44 8.17 10.41
C VAL A 79 31.78 8.91 10.48
N VAL A 80 32.67 8.71 9.51
CA VAL A 80 34.07 9.17 9.61
C VAL A 80 34.35 10.38 8.71
N GLY A 81 33.54 10.69 7.70
CA GLY A 81 33.67 11.89 6.87
C GLY A 81 35.05 12.00 6.18
N ASN A 82 35.16 11.51 4.94
CA ASN A 82 36.33 11.61 4.05
C ASN A 82 37.70 11.51 4.73
N LEU A 83 38.12 10.29 5.04
CA LEU A 83 39.53 9.92 5.17
C LEU A 83 39.81 8.78 4.20
N GLU A 84 40.86 8.95 3.40
CA GLU A 84 41.27 8.08 2.29
C GLU A 84 41.13 6.59 2.62
N VAL A 85 40.15 5.93 1.99
CA VAL A 85 40.15 4.47 1.81
C VAL A 85 41.26 4.14 0.81
N LYS A 86 42.51 4.20 1.27
CA LYS A 86 43.65 3.69 0.52
C LYS A 86 43.79 2.20 0.79
N GLU A 87 43.69 1.48 -0.31
CA GLU A 87 44.12 0.11 -0.53
C GLU A 87 43.18 -0.98 0.02
N LEU A 88 42.09 -1.15 -0.75
CA LEU A 88 41.68 -2.48 -1.19
C LEU A 88 42.91 -3.24 -1.69
N ASN A 89 43.40 -4.19 -0.91
CA ASN A 89 44.10 -5.36 -1.43
C ASN A 89 44.16 -6.49 -0.41
N LEU A 90 44.32 -7.69 -0.98
CA LEU A 90 44.47 -9.02 -0.41
C LEU A 90 43.17 -9.85 -0.40
N SER A 91 43.06 -10.96 -1.11
CA SER A 91 43.88 -11.60 -2.14
C SER A 91 43.03 -12.74 -2.70
N ASP A 92 42.98 -12.87 -4.02
CA ASP A 92 42.66 -14.15 -4.67
C ASP A 92 43.88 -15.04 -4.49
N GLU A 93 43.81 -16.04 -3.62
CA GLU A 93 44.54 -17.28 -3.83
C GLU A 93 43.60 -18.46 -3.59
N SER A 94 43.63 -19.33 -4.59
CA SER A 94 42.97 -20.61 -4.73
C SER A 94 43.58 -21.68 -3.83
N ASP A 95 42.79 -22.73 -3.70
CA ASP A 95 43.19 -24.15 -3.72
C ASP A 95 43.39 -24.89 -2.40
N ASP A 96 42.62 -25.98 -2.38
CA ASP A 96 42.90 -27.32 -1.90
C ASP A 96 43.24 -27.62 -0.43
N SER A 97 42.43 -28.57 0.06
CA SER A 97 42.73 -29.66 1.00
C SER A 97 44.00 -29.55 1.83
N GLU A 98 43.85 -29.67 3.16
CA GLU A 98 44.33 -30.85 3.89
C GLU A 98 43.80 -30.84 5.33
N GLU A 99 43.63 -32.07 5.83
CA GLU A 99 43.12 -32.50 7.13
C GLU A 99 44.01 -32.00 8.29
N ASP A 100 43.51 -32.04 9.54
CA ASP A 100 44.02 -32.97 10.58
C ASP A 100 43.17 -32.88 11.89
N PRO A 101 43.42 -33.67 12.95
CA PRO A 101 42.52 -34.71 13.42
C PRO A 101 42.19 -34.58 14.93
N ASP A 102 41.63 -35.65 15.50
CA ASP A 102 41.42 -36.02 16.92
C ASP A 102 39.96 -36.16 17.37
N TRP A 103 39.41 -37.32 17.01
CA TRP A 103 39.04 -38.40 17.93
C TRP A 103 38.64 -38.02 19.38
N GLN A 104 37.42 -38.39 19.74
CA GLN A 104 37.25 -39.38 20.81
C GLN A 104 36.12 -40.36 20.50
N GLU A 105 36.51 -41.63 20.59
CA GLU A 105 35.82 -42.87 20.28
C GLU A 105 35.05 -43.41 21.50
N GLY A 106 34.06 -44.26 21.23
CA GLY A 106 33.41 -45.15 22.20
C GLY A 106 31.99 -45.50 21.73
N SER A 107 31.84 -46.45 20.79
CA SER A 107 31.54 -47.89 21.05
C SER A 107 30.16 -48.08 21.72
N GLU A 108 29.21 -48.87 21.26
CA GLU A 108 29.17 -50.00 20.34
C GLU A 108 27.68 -50.36 20.09
N GLU A 109 27.47 -51.25 19.13
CA GLU A 109 26.35 -52.20 18.96
C GLU A 109 25.43 -52.01 17.74
N GLU A 110 25.62 -52.98 16.84
CA GLU A 110 24.93 -53.29 15.60
C GLU A 110 23.51 -53.80 15.85
N SER A 111 22.59 -53.59 14.90
CA SER A 111 21.76 -54.68 14.40
C SER A 111 21.17 -54.35 13.03
N GLU A 112 21.39 -55.28 12.11
CA GLU A 112 20.73 -55.39 10.81
C GLU A 112 19.25 -55.75 10.99
N GLY A 113 18.43 -55.32 10.04
CA GLY A 113 17.02 -55.69 9.92
C GLY A 113 16.44 -55.15 8.63
N GLU A 114 16.65 -55.89 7.55
CA GLU A 114 15.85 -55.81 6.32
C GLU A 114 14.38 -56.10 6.66
N GLU A 115 13.44 -55.35 6.10
CA GLU A 115 12.20 -55.92 5.55
C GLU A 115 11.53 -54.93 4.58
N GLU A 116 11.40 -55.43 3.36
CA GLU A 116 10.76 -54.89 2.17
C GLU A 116 9.23 -54.84 2.36
N TYR A 117 8.57 -53.71 2.07
CA TYR A 117 7.14 -53.72 1.74
C TYR A 117 6.79 -52.67 0.69
N ASP A 118 6.38 -53.22 -0.44
CA ASP A 118 5.78 -52.62 -1.63
C ASP A 118 4.38 -52.08 -1.31
N SER A 119 4.01 -50.91 -1.85
CA SER A 119 2.63 -50.58 -2.31
C SER A 119 2.50 -49.13 -2.77
N GLU A 120 2.34 -48.99 -4.09
CA GLU A 120 1.24 -48.30 -4.77
C GLU A 120 0.91 -46.85 -4.34
N TYR A 121 1.33 -45.92 -5.19
CA TYR A 121 0.69 -44.62 -5.35
C TYR A 121 -0.73 -44.82 -5.86
N ASP A 122 -1.72 -44.71 -4.97
CA ASP A 122 -3.11 -44.51 -5.36
C ASP A 122 -3.43 -43.01 -5.34
N SER A 123 -3.87 -42.55 -6.50
CA SER A 123 -4.42 -41.23 -6.76
C SER A 123 -5.85 -41.19 -6.26
N ASP A 124 -6.10 -40.61 -5.09
CA ASP A 124 -7.46 -40.33 -4.63
C ASP A 124 -7.75 -38.84 -4.62
N GLU A 125 -8.58 -38.49 -5.61
CA GLU A 125 -9.61 -37.47 -5.66
C GLU A 125 -9.89 -36.74 -4.33
N TYR A 126 -9.57 -35.44 -4.30
CA TYR A 126 -10.28 -34.50 -3.43
C TYR A 126 -11.74 -34.45 -3.88
N THR A 127 -12.60 -35.13 -3.12
CA THR A 127 -14.04 -35.04 -3.24
C THR A 127 -14.51 -33.71 -2.66
N GLU A 128 -14.95 -32.81 -3.55
CA GLU A 128 -15.75 -31.63 -3.19
C GLU A 128 -17.00 -32.11 -2.42
N SER A 129 -17.09 -31.75 -1.13
CA SER A 129 -18.31 -31.92 -0.37
C SER A 129 -19.37 -30.94 -0.85
N GLU A 130 -20.57 -31.46 -1.14
CA GLU A 130 -21.68 -30.77 -1.82
C GLU A 130 -22.36 -29.61 -1.05
N ASP A 131 -21.76 -29.07 0.01
CA ASP A 131 -22.27 -27.92 0.76
C ASP A 131 -21.59 -26.58 0.42
N GLU A 132 -20.66 -26.56 -0.54
CA GLU A 132 -20.07 -25.33 -1.11
C GLU A 132 -20.78 -24.83 -2.38
N ARG A 133 -21.84 -25.52 -2.82
CA ARG A 133 -22.67 -25.13 -3.98
C ARG A 133 -23.87 -24.25 -3.65
N ASN A 134 -23.88 -23.56 -2.51
CA ASN A 134 -25.06 -22.76 -2.14
C ASN A 134 -24.77 -21.56 -1.24
N THR A 135 -23.80 -20.69 -1.57
CA THR A 135 -23.83 -19.28 -1.10
C THR A 135 -23.02 -18.25 -1.90
N LEU A 136 -22.53 -18.59 -3.10
CA LEU A 136 -21.97 -17.62 -4.06
C LEU A 136 -22.93 -17.32 -5.24
N ASP A 137 -24.15 -17.85 -5.19
CA ASP A 137 -25.14 -17.79 -6.28
C ASP A 137 -26.19 -16.66 -6.13
N ARG A 138 -25.87 -15.58 -5.41
CA ARG A 138 -26.82 -14.46 -5.20
C ARG A 138 -26.24 -13.04 -5.16
N ILE A 139 -25.07 -12.81 -5.76
CA ILE A 139 -24.64 -11.45 -6.11
C ILE A 139 -24.19 -11.46 -7.58
N SER A 140 -25.19 -11.37 -8.45
CA SER A 140 -25.16 -11.03 -9.88
C SER A 140 -24.18 -11.81 -10.78
N GLU A 141 -24.59 -13.01 -11.18
CA GLU A 141 -24.61 -13.32 -12.61
C GLU A 141 -25.66 -12.40 -13.25
N ASP A 142 -25.18 -11.33 -13.87
CA ASP A 142 -25.79 -10.57 -14.97
C ASP A 142 -24.94 -9.31 -15.13
N GLU A 143 -23.86 -9.44 -15.91
CA GLU A 143 -23.54 -8.51 -17.00
C GLU A 143 -22.30 -9.05 -17.72
N ASP A 144 -22.62 -9.89 -18.71
CA ASP A 144 -21.76 -10.38 -19.76
C ASP A 144 -20.96 -9.27 -20.44
N GLU A 145 -19.84 -9.70 -21.01
CA GLU A 145 -19.10 -9.09 -22.11
C GLU A 145 -19.91 -8.06 -22.93
N ASP A 146 -19.50 -6.79 -22.89
CA ASP A 146 -19.94 -5.82 -23.88
C ASP A 146 -18.73 -5.09 -24.48
N GLU A 147 -17.89 -5.87 -25.17
CA GLU A 147 -17.07 -5.35 -26.27
C GLU A 147 -17.99 -4.97 -27.44
N GLY A 148 -18.76 -3.89 -27.31
CA GLY A 148 -19.62 -3.42 -28.41
C GLY A 148 -20.85 -2.58 -28.06
N ALA A 149 -21.15 -2.33 -26.78
CA ALA A 149 -22.40 -1.71 -26.35
C ALA A 149 -22.68 -0.36 -27.04
N GLU A 150 -23.71 -0.28 -27.87
CA GLU A 150 -24.22 1.02 -28.28
C GLU A 150 -24.82 1.76 -27.07
N PRO A 151 -24.51 3.06 -26.89
CA PRO A 151 -25.00 3.83 -25.75
C PRO A 151 -26.53 3.83 -25.64
N LYS A 152 -27.05 3.35 -24.49
CA LYS A 152 -28.49 3.33 -24.20
C LYS A 152 -29.01 4.77 -24.03
N LYS A 153 -30.08 5.14 -24.75
CA LYS A 153 -30.76 6.43 -24.62
C LYS A 153 -31.61 6.50 -23.35
N CYS A 154 -31.59 7.63 -22.65
CA CYS A 154 -32.44 7.89 -21.49
C CYS A 154 -33.87 8.32 -21.91
N LEU A 155 -34.90 7.76 -21.27
CA LEU A 155 -36.32 8.13 -21.47
C LEU A 155 -36.92 8.98 -20.33
N ASP A 156 -36.10 9.44 -19.37
CA ASP A 156 -36.60 10.20 -18.21
C ASP A 156 -36.83 11.69 -18.51
N ALA A 157 -37.95 12.23 -18.03
CA ALA A 157 -38.41 13.60 -18.26
C ALA A 157 -37.46 14.72 -17.79
N LYS A 158 -36.47 14.41 -16.92
CA LYS A 158 -35.44 15.36 -16.47
C LYS A 158 -34.21 15.44 -17.40
N LEU A 159 -34.00 14.43 -18.25
CA LEU A 159 -32.72 14.20 -18.93
C LEU A 159 -32.78 14.37 -20.46
N GLY A 160 -33.96 14.32 -21.09
CA GLY A 160 -34.07 14.35 -22.55
C GLY A 160 -33.32 13.18 -23.22
N GLU A 161 -32.99 13.29 -24.51
CA GLU A 161 -32.15 12.34 -25.24
C GLU A 161 -30.69 12.36 -24.74
N GLY A 162 -30.44 11.82 -23.54
CA GLY A 162 -29.11 11.65 -22.98
C GLY A 162 -28.54 10.24 -23.24
N ILE A 163 -27.22 10.14 -23.29
CA ILE A 163 -26.48 8.87 -23.36
C ILE A 163 -26.17 8.41 -21.94
N ILE A 164 -26.57 7.20 -21.56
CA ILE A 164 -26.16 6.59 -20.29
C ILE A 164 -24.68 6.21 -20.40
N LEU A 165 -23.85 6.79 -19.53
CA LEU A 165 -22.43 6.49 -19.43
C LEU A 165 -22.17 5.34 -18.45
N HIS A 166 -22.94 5.30 -17.37
CA HIS A 166 -22.84 4.27 -16.33
C HIS A 166 -24.17 4.17 -15.57
N GLU A 167 -24.57 2.95 -15.24
CA GLU A 167 -25.73 2.66 -14.41
C GLU A 167 -25.37 1.47 -13.52
N ILE A 168 -25.45 1.67 -12.21
CA ILE A 168 -25.21 0.64 -11.20
C ILE A 168 -26.22 0.84 -10.09
N ILE A 169 -26.65 -0.23 -9.42
CA ILE A 169 -27.78 -0.29 -8.49
C ILE A 169 -28.02 1.05 -7.73
N GLY A 170 -29.05 1.79 -8.16
CA GLY A 170 -29.49 3.04 -7.51
C GLY A 170 -28.70 4.31 -7.84
N ARG A 171 -27.73 4.25 -8.77
CA ARG A 171 -26.96 5.36 -9.34
C ARG A 171 -27.01 5.34 -10.87
N LYS A 172 -27.17 6.52 -11.46
CA LYS A 172 -27.20 6.73 -12.91
C LYS A 172 -26.35 7.92 -13.28
N VAL A 173 -25.44 7.71 -14.23
CA VAL A 173 -24.59 8.74 -14.83
C VAL A 173 -24.97 8.86 -16.30
N ALA A 174 -25.51 10.01 -16.68
CA ALA A 174 -25.96 10.27 -18.04
C ALA A 174 -25.35 11.55 -18.59
N ARG A 175 -24.86 11.49 -19.82
CA ARG A 175 -24.43 12.65 -20.60
C ARG A 175 -25.60 13.24 -21.37
N TYR A 176 -25.72 14.56 -21.35
CA TYR A 176 -26.66 15.30 -22.20
C TYR A 176 -25.97 16.57 -22.71
N GLY A 177 -25.76 16.63 -24.03
CA GLY A 177 -24.93 17.66 -24.66
C GLY A 177 -23.49 17.65 -24.12
N ASN A 178 -23.07 18.77 -23.53
CA ASN A 178 -21.75 18.97 -22.92
C ASN A 178 -21.76 18.84 -21.37
N LYS A 179 -22.78 18.19 -20.81
CA LYS A 179 -22.96 18.01 -19.36
C LYS A 179 -23.11 16.54 -19.01
N VAL A 180 -22.81 16.22 -17.76
CA VAL A 180 -23.07 14.93 -17.12
C VAL A 180 -23.96 15.16 -15.92
N LEU A 181 -24.99 14.34 -15.76
CA LEU A 181 -25.80 14.23 -14.55
C LEU A 181 -25.46 12.90 -13.87
N LYS A 182 -24.91 12.97 -12.67
CA LYS A 182 -24.83 11.85 -11.72
C LYS A 182 -26.01 11.98 -10.77
N SER A 183 -26.83 10.94 -10.65
CA SER A 183 -28.00 10.94 -9.77
C SER A 183 -28.12 9.60 -9.05
N GLY A 184 -28.51 9.62 -7.78
CA GLY A 184 -28.68 8.41 -7.00
C GLY A 184 -29.17 8.68 -5.58
N ARG A 185 -29.65 7.62 -4.92
CA ARG A 185 -30.18 7.73 -3.55
C ARG A 185 -29.07 7.83 -2.49
N ASN A 186 -27.91 7.24 -2.77
CA ASN A 186 -26.76 7.21 -1.87
C ASN A 186 -25.68 8.23 -2.28
N LEU A 187 -26.01 9.17 -3.17
CA LEU A 187 -25.08 10.20 -3.62
C LEU A 187 -25.00 11.34 -2.58
N ARG A 188 -23.79 11.77 -2.24
CA ARG A 188 -23.54 12.77 -1.20
C ARG A 188 -23.20 14.12 -1.82
N LEU A 189 -23.78 15.21 -1.29
CA LEU A 189 -23.46 16.57 -1.75
C LEU A 189 -21.99 16.95 -1.47
N SER A 190 -21.35 16.28 -0.52
CA SER A 190 -19.92 16.44 -0.23
C SER A 190 -19.03 16.17 -1.45
N GLU A 191 -19.45 15.31 -2.39
CA GLU A 191 -18.70 15.08 -3.64
C GLU A 191 -18.59 16.36 -4.48
N ALA A 192 -19.71 17.09 -4.62
CA ALA A 192 -19.74 18.35 -5.34
C ALA A 192 -18.91 19.44 -4.65
N ASP A 193 -18.97 19.48 -3.31
CA ASP A 193 -18.19 20.44 -2.52
C ASP A 193 -16.69 20.13 -2.55
N ALA A 194 -16.31 18.85 -2.52
CA ALA A 194 -14.93 18.40 -2.70
C ALA A 194 -14.38 18.83 -4.07
N MET A 195 -15.09 18.57 -5.17
CA MET A 195 -14.66 19.01 -6.50
C MET A 195 -14.49 20.53 -6.59
N ARG A 196 -15.41 21.32 -6.01
CA ARG A 196 -15.27 22.79 -5.97
C ARG A 196 -14.05 23.22 -5.15
N TYR A 197 -13.79 22.55 -4.03
CA TYR A 197 -12.63 22.84 -3.18
C TYR A 197 -11.32 22.53 -3.90
N ILE A 198 -11.22 21.37 -4.55
CA ILE A 198 -10.04 20.95 -5.32
C ILE A 198 -9.78 21.90 -6.49
N ALA A 199 -10.82 22.27 -7.25
CA ALA A 199 -10.70 23.21 -8.36
C ALA A 199 -10.22 24.61 -7.93
N THR A 200 -10.41 24.99 -6.67
CA THR A 200 -10.03 26.32 -6.15
C THR A 200 -8.68 26.35 -5.45
N HIS A 201 -8.17 25.21 -4.98
CA HIS A 201 -6.95 25.14 -4.18
C HIS A 201 -5.81 24.37 -4.85
N THR A 202 -6.06 23.74 -6.00
CA THR A 202 -5.07 22.93 -6.72
C THR A 202 -5.17 23.15 -8.23
N ASN A 203 -4.25 22.57 -8.97
CA ASN A 203 -4.31 22.44 -10.43
C ASN A 203 -4.77 21.05 -10.87
N ILE A 204 -5.35 20.25 -9.97
CA ILE A 204 -5.86 18.92 -10.31
C ILE A 204 -7.08 19.12 -11.23
N PRO A 205 -7.09 18.49 -12.41
CA PRO A 205 -8.20 18.63 -13.32
C PRO A 205 -9.40 17.86 -12.75
N VAL A 206 -10.48 18.58 -12.44
CA VAL A 206 -11.75 18.01 -11.98
C VAL A 206 -12.89 18.59 -12.81
N PRO A 207 -13.96 17.83 -13.11
CA PRO A 207 -15.11 18.38 -13.82
C PRO A 207 -15.73 19.54 -13.05
N ARG A 208 -15.90 20.69 -13.70
CA ARG A 208 -16.58 21.82 -13.09
C ARG A 208 -18.02 21.47 -12.75
N VAL A 209 -18.33 21.54 -11.46
CA VAL A 209 -19.68 21.37 -10.92
C VAL A 209 -20.55 22.56 -11.35
N LEU A 210 -21.64 22.27 -12.05
CA LEU A 210 -22.63 23.24 -12.51
C LEU A 210 -23.77 23.39 -11.52
N ASP A 211 -24.22 22.26 -10.94
CA ASP A 211 -25.31 22.23 -9.96
C ASP A 211 -25.19 21.00 -9.07
N ALA A 212 -25.68 21.08 -7.84
CA ALA A 212 -25.73 19.97 -6.90
C ALA A 212 -26.93 20.14 -5.97
N VAL A 213 -27.91 19.25 -6.09
CA VAL A 213 -29.20 19.36 -5.39
C VAL A 213 -29.62 18.04 -4.80
N THR A 214 -30.38 18.10 -3.71
CA THR A 214 -31.03 16.94 -3.11
C THR A 214 -32.46 17.31 -2.72
N ASP A 215 -33.40 16.38 -2.93
CA ASP A 215 -34.77 16.49 -2.40
C ASP A 215 -34.95 15.67 -1.10
N GLY A 216 -33.85 15.18 -0.52
CA GLY A 216 -33.83 14.32 0.66
C GLY A 216 -34.01 12.82 0.35
N LYS A 217 -34.35 12.46 -0.90
CA LYS A 217 -34.45 11.06 -1.36
C LYS A 217 -33.53 10.76 -2.53
N LEU A 218 -33.35 11.73 -3.42
CA LEU A 218 -32.51 11.64 -4.59
C LEU A 218 -31.56 12.84 -4.59
N THR A 219 -30.27 12.55 -4.61
CA THR A 219 -29.24 13.55 -4.82
C THR A 219 -28.82 13.53 -6.28
N SER A 220 -28.51 14.70 -6.82
CA SER A 220 -28.15 14.90 -8.22
C SER A 220 -27.04 15.93 -8.34
N ILE A 221 -25.96 15.57 -9.03
CA ILE A 221 -24.82 16.42 -9.32
C ILE A 221 -24.74 16.57 -10.83
N THR A 222 -24.83 17.82 -11.29
CA THR A 222 -24.58 18.18 -12.69
C THR A 222 -23.21 18.80 -12.81
N MET A 223 -22.40 18.28 -13.73
CA MET A 223 -21.05 18.74 -14.01
C MET A 223 -20.79 18.81 -15.51
N GLU A 224 -19.70 19.46 -15.91
CA GLU A 224 -19.28 19.46 -17.31
C GLU A 224 -18.85 18.06 -17.76
N TYR A 225 -19.10 17.74 -19.03
CA TYR A 225 -18.55 16.55 -19.66
C TYR A 225 -17.10 16.81 -20.06
N ILE A 226 -16.20 15.93 -19.61
CA ILE A 226 -14.80 15.92 -20.03
C ILE A 226 -14.60 14.81 -21.05
N GLU A 227 -14.06 15.17 -22.21
CA GLU A 227 -13.69 14.20 -23.23
C GLU A 227 -12.32 13.59 -22.91
N GLY A 228 -12.29 12.26 -22.76
CA GLY A 228 -11.10 11.47 -22.51
C GLY A 228 -11.45 9.99 -22.40
N GLU A 229 -10.43 9.15 -22.41
CA GLU A 229 -10.52 7.71 -22.24
C GLU A 229 -10.19 7.35 -20.79
N ARG A 230 -10.91 6.38 -20.21
CA ARG A 230 -10.62 5.96 -18.84
C ARG A 230 -9.28 5.22 -18.79
N LEU A 231 -8.46 5.54 -17.80
CA LEU A 231 -7.13 4.97 -17.68
C LEU A 231 -7.17 3.45 -17.53
N ASP A 232 -8.16 2.90 -16.82
CA ASP A 232 -8.33 1.44 -16.67
C ASP A 232 -8.50 0.72 -18.01
N LYS A 233 -9.17 1.35 -18.98
CA LYS A 233 -9.44 0.77 -20.30
C LYS A 233 -8.25 0.81 -21.23
N ILE A 234 -7.44 1.85 -21.14
CA ILE A 234 -6.29 2.02 -22.04
C ILE A 234 -4.97 1.57 -21.44
N TRP A 235 -4.90 1.31 -20.12
CA TRP A 235 -3.65 1.08 -19.37
C TRP A 235 -2.72 0.06 -20.04
N ASN A 236 -3.26 -1.09 -20.43
CA ASN A 236 -2.47 -2.18 -21.02
C ASN A 236 -1.98 -1.88 -22.45
N SER A 237 -2.59 -0.91 -23.12
CA SER A 237 -2.19 -0.46 -24.47
C SER A 237 -1.16 0.68 -24.47
N LEU A 238 -0.96 1.32 -23.32
CA LEU A 238 -0.02 2.44 -23.18
C LEU A 238 1.43 1.95 -23.23
N THR A 239 2.30 2.75 -23.85
CA THR A 239 3.75 2.52 -23.76
C THR A 239 4.27 2.81 -22.37
N GLU A 240 5.45 2.30 -22.04
CA GLU A 240 6.12 2.56 -20.77
C GLU A 240 6.38 4.06 -20.52
N GLU A 241 6.70 4.82 -21.57
CA GLU A 241 6.88 6.27 -21.50
C GLU A 241 5.56 6.99 -21.19
N GLN A 242 4.45 6.55 -21.79
CA GLN A 242 3.13 7.09 -21.51
C GLN A 242 2.70 6.78 -20.08
N LYS A 243 2.90 5.55 -19.61
CA LYS A 243 2.64 5.16 -18.21
C LYS A 243 3.46 6.04 -17.26
N LYS A 244 4.77 6.20 -17.49
CA LYS A 244 5.64 7.10 -16.70
C LYS A 244 5.10 8.53 -16.64
N SER A 245 4.74 9.08 -17.80
CA SER A 245 4.19 10.44 -17.90
C SER A 245 2.91 10.60 -17.08
N ILE A 246 1.97 9.65 -17.21
CA ILE A 246 0.70 9.68 -16.49
C ILE A 246 0.91 9.50 -14.99
N THR A 247 1.76 8.56 -14.57
CA THR A 247 2.04 8.34 -13.15
C THR A 247 2.76 9.53 -12.51
N SER A 248 3.61 10.23 -13.25
CA SER A 248 4.22 11.48 -12.79
C SER A 248 3.19 12.58 -12.55
N GLN A 249 2.20 12.72 -13.45
CA GLN A 249 1.12 13.70 -13.27
C GLN A 249 0.28 13.37 -12.02
N ILE A 250 -0.04 12.08 -11.81
CA ILE A 250 -0.81 11.63 -10.64
C ILE A 250 -0.01 11.86 -9.35
N HIS A 251 1.29 11.59 -9.36
CA HIS A 251 2.19 11.91 -8.25
C HIS A 251 2.17 13.41 -7.91
N ASP A 252 2.19 14.28 -8.92
CA ASP A 252 2.11 15.73 -8.73
C ASP A 252 0.75 16.17 -8.17
N PHE A 253 -0.33 15.47 -8.52
CA PHE A 253 -1.66 15.70 -7.94
C PHE A 253 -1.70 15.29 -6.47
N LEU A 254 -1.19 14.11 -6.12
CA LEU A 254 -1.09 13.66 -4.73
C LEU A 254 -0.22 14.60 -3.89
N SER A 255 0.86 15.13 -4.47
CA SER A 255 1.71 16.12 -3.81
C SER A 255 0.95 17.43 -3.50
N GLN A 256 0.05 17.85 -4.39
CA GLN A 256 -0.82 19.01 -4.14
C GLN A 256 -1.87 18.71 -3.06
N LEU A 257 -2.48 17.52 -3.07
CA LEU A 257 -3.43 17.09 -2.05
C LEU A 257 -2.81 17.05 -0.65
N ARG A 258 -1.56 16.58 -0.53
CA ARG A 258 -0.77 16.64 0.71
C ARG A 258 -0.57 18.05 1.26
N GLY A 259 -0.56 19.05 0.38
CA GLY A 259 -0.49 20.46 0.78
C GLY A 259 -1.77 20.98 1.45
N LEU A 260 -2.90 20.27 1.30
CA LEU A 260 -4.19 20.64 1.87
C LEU A 260 -4.37 19.98 3.24
N THR A 261 -3.82 20.59 4.29
CA THR A 261 -3.85 20.02 5.64
C THR A 261 -5.20 20.21 6.34
N GLY A 262 -5.54 19.26 7.22
CA GLY A 262 -6.78 19.22 8.00
C GLY A 262 -6.55 19.27 9.51
N ARG A 263 -7.62 19.53 10.26
CA ARG A 263 -7.64 19.47 11.74
C ARG A 263 -8.59 18.40 12.30
N TYR A 264 -9.23 17.65 11.43
CA TYR A 264 -10.20 16.61 11.75
C TYR A 264 -10.14 15.54 10.66
N ILE A 265 -10.61 14.33 10.96
CA ILE A 265 -10.78 13.26 9.99
C ILE A 265 -12.27 13.15 9.63
N GLY A 266 -12.59 13.26 8.35
CA GLY A 266 -13.96 13.31 7.87
C GLY A 266 -14.09 13.96 6.49
N GLY A 267 -15.27 13.83 5.90
CA GLY A 267 -15.57 14.43 4.60
C GLY A 267 -15.69 15.95 4.64
N MET A 268 -15.84 16.53 3.44
CA MET A 268 -15.98 17.97 3.26
C MET A 268 -17.09 18.56 4.14
N ASN A 269 -16.90 19.77 4.66
CA ASN A 269 -17.86 20.42 5.57
C ASN A 269 -18.14 19.62 6.86
N ARG A 270 -17.15 18.87 7.36
CA ARG A 270 -17.26 18.08 8.59
C ARG A 270 -18.36 17.01 8.53
N THR A 271 -18.63 16.48 7.34
CA THR A 271 -19.44 15.26 7.21
C THR A 271 -18.68 14.06 7.77
N PRO A 272 -19.37 12.92 8.02
CA PRO A 272 -18.71 11.70 8.46
C PRO A 272 -17.53 11.31 7.55
N ALA A 273 -16.51 10.71 8.16
CA ALA A 273 -15.52 9.91 7.46
C ALA A 273 -16.18 8.61 6.96
N ILE A 274 -15.66 8.07 5.87
CA ILE A 274 -16.18 6.87 5.25
C ILE A 274 -15.05 5.85 5.12
N ASP A 275 -15.21 4.69 5.76
CA ASP A 275 -14.40 3.50 5.49
C ASP A 275 -15.17 2.58 4.53
N SER A 276 -14.92 2.75 3.24
CA SER A 276 -15.50 1.91 2.19
C SER A 276 -14.68 0.63 2.03
N ARG A 277 -15.34 -0.50 2.29
CA ARG A 277 -14.84 -1.86 2.06
C ARG A 277 -15.94 -2.66 1.32
N ARG A 278 -16.57 -3.66 1.95
CA ARG A 278 -17.76 -4.35 1.40
C ARG A 278 -18.99 -3.44 1.35
N TYR A 279 -19.11 -2.56 2.33
CA TYR A 279 -20.13 -1.50 2.40
C TYR A 279 -19.53 -0.28 3.10
N ASP A 280 -20.19 0.87 2.94
CA ASP A 280 -19.77 2.13 3.57
C ASP A 280 -20.04 2.06 5.08
N LEU A 281 -18.97 2.09 5.87
CA LEU A 281 -19.07 2.44 7.29
C LEU A 281 -18.88 3.95 7.42
N GLU A 282 -19.84 4.64 8.03
CA GLU A 282 -19.79 6.09 8.27
C GLU A 282 -19.60 6.41 9.76
N GLY A 283 -18.75 7.38 10.07
CA GLY A 283 -18.57 7.85 11.44
C GLY A 283 -17.88 9.20 11.55
N GLY A 284 -17.91 9.81 12.74
CA GLY A 284 -17.24 11.08 12.99
C GLY A 284 -18.09 12.30 12.61
N PRO A 285 -17.47 13.44 12.24
CA PRO A 285 -16.02 13.66 12.06
C PRO A 285 -15.23 13.43 13.36
N PHE A 286 -13.96 13.08 13.24
CA PHE A 286 -13.08 12.77 14.37
C PHE A 286 -12.06 13.89 14.59
N GLU A 287 -11.79 14.24 15.84
CA GLU A 287 -10.82 15.29 16.18
C GLU A 287 -9.39 14.75 16.28
N SER A 288 -9.21 13.44 16.29
CA SER A 288 -7.91 12.79 16.36
C SER A 288 -7.88 11.48 15.60
N GLU A 289 -6.68 11.09 15.17
CA GLU A 289 -6.44 9.77 14.55
C GLU A 289 -6.75 8.63 15.52
N ALA A 290 -6.56 8.82 16.83
CA ALA A 290 -6.96 7.82 17.83
C ALA A 290 -8.48 7.52 17.79
N GLN A 291 -9.32 8.55 17.71
CA GLN A 291 -10.78 8.36 17.58
C GLN A 291 -11.16 7.71 16.25
N PHE A 292 -10.43 8.03 15.19
CA PHE A 292 -10.62 7.39 13.90
C PHE A 292 -10.21 5.91 13.94
N ASN A 293 -9.11 5.56 14.59
CA ASN A 293 -8.67 4.18 14.77
C ASN A 293 -9.68 3.35 15.56
N GLU A 294 -10.25 3.91 16.63
CA GLU A 294 -11.37 3.29 17.37
C GLU A 294 -12.57 3.02 16.45
N PHE A 295 -12.88 3.97 15.56
CA PHE A 295 -13.95 3.82 14.57
C PHE A 295 -13.65 2.70 13.56
N LEU A 296 -12.43 2.59 13.03
CA LEU A 296 -12.06 1.56 12.05
C LEU A 296 -12.29 0.14 12.56
N ILE A 297 -12.18 -0.09 13.87
CA ILE A 297 -12.42 -1.39 14.50
C ILE A 297 -13.80 -1.51 15.17
N SER A 298 -14.60 -0.43 15.19
CA SER A 298 -15.89 -0.39 15.91
C SER A 298 -16.92 -1.38 15.37
N ASP A 299 -16.80 -1.72 14.08
CA ASP A 299 -17.66 -2.68 13.40
C ASP A 299 -17.12 -4.12 13.47
N ALA A 300 -16.27 -4.41 14.45
CA ALA A 300 -15.73 -5.74 14.69
C ALA A 300 -16.83 -6.80 14.89
N TYR A 301 -16.56 -8.00 14.39
CA TYR A 301 -17.39 -9.18 14.64
C TYR A 301 -17.38 -9.54 16.14
N PRO A 302 -18.54 -9.88 16.74
CA PRO A 302 -18.61 -10.22 18.18
C PRO A 302 -17.73 -11.41 18.59
N GLN A 303 -17.45 -12.33 17.65
CA GLN A 303 -16.64 -13.52 17.87
C GLN A 303 -15.13 -13.28 17.76
N VAL A 304 -14.67 -12.08 17.38
CA VAL A 304 -13.24 -11.80 17.24
C VAL A 304 -12.54 -11.96 18.60
N PRO A 305 -11.46 -12.75 18.68
CA PRO A 305 -10.70 -12.88 19.91
C PRO A 305 -10.18 -11.52 20.41
N LYS A 306 -10.30 -11.27 21.72
CA LYS A 306 -9.84 -10.00 22.32
C LYS A 306 -8.37 -9.69 22.03
N CYS A 307 -7.52 -10.71 21.90
CA CYS A 307 -6.12 -10.53 21.53
C CYS A 307 -5.96 -9.94 20.12
N PHE A 308 -6.83 -10.28 19.16
CA PHE A 308 -6.75 -9.74 17.79
C PHE A 308 -7.23 -8.29 17.73
N LEU A 309 -8.29 -7.95 18.47
CA LEU A 309 -8.68 -6.55 18.65
C LEU A 309 -7.54 -5.74 19.29
N LYS A 310 -6.89 -6.31 20.30
CA LYS A 310 -5.76 -5.65 20.95
C LYS A 310 -4.55 -5.49 20.02
N MET A 311 -4.30 -6.48 19.15
CA MET A 311 -3.27 -6.38 18.12
C MET A 311 -3.59 -5.24 17.14
N ALA A 312 -4.84 -5.13 16.67
CA ALA A 312 -5.26 -4.05 15.77
C ALA A 312 -5.15 -2.68 16.44
N GLU A 313 -5.67 -2.52 17.66
CA GLU A 313 -5.53 -1.29 18.45
C GLU A 313 -4.07 -0.84 18.59
N ASN A 314 -3.16 -1.79 18.83
CA ASN A 314 -1.75 -1.49 19.05
C ASN A 314 -0.97 -1.26 17.75
N SER A 315 -1.47 -1.75 16.61
CA SER A 315 -0.80 -1.59 15.32
C SER A 315 -1.21 -0.31 14.59
N LEU A 316 -2.41 0.21 14.85
CA LEU A 316 -2.90 1.47 14.29
C LEU A 316 -2.21 2.67 14.94
N LEU A 317 -1.33 3.31 14.18
CA LEU A 317 -0.57 4.49 14.62
C LEU A 317 -1.45 5.75 14.68
N THR A 318 -0.98 6.76 15.41
CA THR A 318 -1.72 8.02 15.64
C THR A 318 -0.87 9.26 15.39
N ASN A 319 0.20 9.14 14.60
CA ASN A 319 1.21 10.17 14.38
C ASN A 319 1.25 10.66 12.94
N HIS A 320 0.24 10.34 12.14
CA HIS A 320 0.18 10.75 10.75
C HIS A 320 -0.27 12.20 10.61
N SER A 321 0.23 12.87 9.58
CA SER A 321 -0.35 14.14 9.16
C SER A 321 -1.75 13.93 8.61
N ILE A 322 -2.67 14.82 8.93
CA ILE A 322 -4.03 14.81 8.38
C ILE A 322 -4.07 15.70 7.14
N ILE A 323 -4.30 15.10 5.98
CA ILE A 323 -4.28 15.76 4.67
C ILE A 323 -5.58 15.48 3.92
N PHE A 324 -5.84 16.26 2.87
CA PHE A 324 -6.96 15.96 1.97
C PHE A 324 -6.61 14.72 1.14
N ALA A 325 -7.50 13.74 1.12
CA ALA A 325 -7.38 12.51 0.37
C ALA A 325 -8.58 12.35 -0.58
N HIS A 326 -8.35 11.67 -1.70
CA HIS A 326 -9.43 11.33 -2.63
C HIS A 326 -10.35 10.24 -2.06
N GLY A 327 -9.79 9.28 -1.33
CA GLY A 327 -10.49 8.15 -0.71
C GLY A 327 -10.76 6.97 -1.64
N GLU A 328 -10.56 7.13 -2.95
CA GLU A 328 -10.79 6.08 -3.97
C GLU A 328 -10.04 6.38 -5.28
N LEU A 329 -8.74 6.69 -5.16
CA LEU A 329 -7.92 6.94 -6.34
C LEU A 329 -7.60 5.63 -7.06
N ALA A 330 -8.24 5.42 -8.21
CA ALA A 330 -8.09 4.22 -9.04
C ALA A 330 -8.10 4.58 -10.54
N PRO A 331 -7.53 3.74 -11.42
CA PRO A 331 -7.49 4.01 -12.88
C PRO A 331 -8.87 4.26 -13.50
N ARG A 332 -9.94 3.62 -13.01
CA ARG A 332 -11.32 3.85 -13.47
C ARG A 332 -11.81 5.30 -13.26
N ASN A 333 -11.20 6.01 -12.31
CA ASN A 333 -11.55 7.37 -11.92
C ASN A 333 -10.63 8.41 -12.58
N ILE A 334 -9.79 8.02 -13.54
CA ILE A 334 -8.86 8.92 -14.22
C ILE A 334 -9.16 8.93 -15.71
N LEU A 335 -9.40 10.11 -16.28
CA LEU A 335 -9.54 10.30 -17.72
C LEU A 335 -8.23 10.81 -18.30
N VAL A 336 -7.81 10.21 -19.41
CA VAL A 336 -6.61 10.56 -20.16
C VAL A 336 -6.98 10.92 -21.59
N ARG A 337 -6.29 11.93 -22.14
CA ARG A 337 -6.34 12.26 -23.56
C ARG A 337 -4.95 12.67 -24.00
N GLU A 338 -4.47 12.08 -25.10
CA GLU A 338 -3.14 12.38 -25.66
C GLU A 338 -1.99 12.25 -24.63
N GLY A 339 -2.08 11.27 -23.73
CA GLY A 339 -1.07 11.04 -22.68
C GLY A 339 -1.07 12.05 -21.53
N GLN A 340 -2.10 12.91 -21.43
CA GLN A 340 -2.31 13.85 -20.33
C GLN A 340 -3.54 13.45 -19.52
N VAL A 341 -3.46 13.56 -18.20
CA VAL A 341 -4.62 13.43 -17.33
C VAL A 341 -5.49 14.66 -17.49
N VAL A 342 -6.71 14.47 -17.99
CA VAL A 342 -7.67 15.55 -18.27
C VAL A 342 -8.79 15.64 -17.24
N ALA A 343 -8.99 14.61 -16.42
CA ALA A 343 -9.86 14.68 -15.25
C ALA A 343 -9.54 13.57 -14.23
N VAL A 344 -9.69 13.92 -12.95
CA VAL A 344 -9.83 13.00 -11.82
C VAL A 344 -11.29 13.05 -11.37
N LEU A 345 -11.96 11.91 -11.40
CA LEU A 345 -13.39 11.73 -11.19
C LEU A 345 -13.68 11.08 -9.83
N ASP A 346 -14.95 11.09 -9.43
CA ASP A 346 -15.49 10.34 -8.29
C ASP A 346 -14.91 10.69 -6.91
N TRP A 347 -15.08 11.96 -6.53
CA TRP A 347 -14.64 12.49 -5.24
C TRP A 347 -15.61 12.18 -4.08
N GLU A 348 -16.35 11.07 -4.16
CA GLU A 348 -17.46 10.80 -3.23
C GLU A 348 -17.01 10.46 -1.81
N TYR A 349 -15.80 9.89 -1.68
CA TYR A 349 -15.16 9.57 -0.40
C TYR A 349 -14.11 10.60 0.03
N ALA A 350 -14.00 11.70 -0.72
CA ALA A 350 -12.99 12.72 -0.48
C ALA A 350 -13.21 13.46 0.84
N GLY A 351 -12.10 13.77 1.50
CA GLY A 351 -12.12 14.42 2.80
C GLY A 351 -10.73 14.54 3.39
N TRP A 352 -10.66 14.87 4.67
CA TRP A 352 -9.41 14.87 5.43
C TRP A 352 -9.21 13.53 6.11
N TYR A 353 -8.05 12.91 5.87
CA TYR A 353 -7.67 11.58 6.36
C TYR A 353 -6.17 11.54 6.70
N PRO A 354 -5.71 10.52 7.44
CA PRO A 354 -4.27 10.26 7.59
C PRO A 354 -3.55 10.15 6.23
N GLU A 355 -2.29 10.59 6.17
CA GLU A 355 -1.53 10.71 4.92
C GLU A 355 -1.30 9.41 4.14
N TYR A 356 -1.50 8.25 4.79
CA TYR A 356 -1.45 6.93 4.15
C TYR A 356 -2.74 6.55 3.41
N TRP A 357 -3.84 7.28 3.62
CA TRP A 357 -5.18 6.81 3.28
C TRP A 357 -5.36 6.48 1.79
N ASP A 358 -4.95 7.39 0.90
CA ASP A 358 -5.03 7.13 -0.55
C ASP A 358 -4.13 5.97 -0.99
N PHE A 359 -2.96 5.79 -0.36
CA PHE A 359 -2.07 4.66 -0.65
C PHE A 359 -2.79 3.34 -0.37
N VAL A 360 -3.33 3.20 0.84
CA VAL A 360 -4.03 1.97 1.26
C VAL A 360 -5.28 1.72 0.41
N LYS A 361 -6.10 2.76 0.17
CA LYS A 361 -7.34 2.60 -0.58
C LYS A 361 -7.12 2.34 -2.08
N SER A 362 -6.00 2.76 -2.67
CA SER A 362 -5.66 2.39 -4.05
C SER A 362 -5.51 0.87 -4.25
N PHE A 363 -5.19 0.10 -3.20
CA PHE A 363 -5.13 -1.36 -3.26
C PHE A 363 -6.48 -2.07 -3.06
N ASN A 364 -7.52 -1.36 -2.60
CA ASN A 364 -8.89 -1.91 -2.57
C ASN A 364 -9.47 -2.02 -3.98
N ALA A 365 -8.95 -1.22 -4.91
CA ALA A 365 -9.33 -1.23 -6.30
C ALA A 365 -8.62 -2.32 -7.13
N MET A 366 -8.01 -3.35 -6.50
CA MET A 366 -7.29 -4.44 -7.18
C MET A 366 -8.20 -5.17 -8.16
N ASP A 367 -8.27 -4.60 -9.37
CA ASP A 367 -9.02 -5.11 -10.50
C ASP A 367 -8.03 -5.85 -11.41
N SER A 368 -8.32 -7.12 -11.64
CA SER A 368 -7.65 -7.99 -12.62
C SER A 368 -7.44 -7.34 -14.00
N LYS A 369 -8.29 -6.38 -14.38
CA LYS A 369 -8.24 -5.69 -15.68
C LYS A 369 -7.02 -4.77 -15.82
N CYS A 370 -6.47 -4.28 -14.71
CA CYS A 370 -5.28 -3.42 -14.69
C CYS A 370 -4.13 -4.10 -13.94
N GLY A 371 -3.87 -5.39 -14.19
CA GLY A 371 -2.93 -6.20 -13.42
C GLY A 371 -1.55 -5.57 -13.19
N SER A 372 -1.01 -4.80 -14.14
CA SER A 372 0.29 -4.11 -13.98
C SER A 372 0.20 -2.70 -13.38
N TRP A 373 -0.99 -2.14 -13.12
CA TRP A 373 -1.12 -0.82 -12.47
C TRP A 373 -0.45 -0.80 -11.10
N TYR A 374 -0.53 -1.92 -10.38
CA TYR A 374 0.03 -2.07 -9.04
C TYR A 374 1.56 -1.96 -9.02
N ASP A 375 2.25 -2.36 -10.09
CA ASP A 375 3.69 -2.15 -10.28
C ASP A 375 4.07 -0.66 -10.35
N TRP A 376 3.07 0.23 -10.46
CA TRP A 376 3.25 1.67 -10.52
C TRP A 376 2.71 2.41 -9.32
N VAL A 377 1.98 1.75 -8.42
CA VAL A 377 1.49 2.38 -7.19
C VAL A 377 2.67 2.89 -6.36
N GLU A 378 3.74 2.11 -6.22
CA GLU A 378 4.98 2.56 -5.55
C GLU A 378 5.65 3.78 -6.21
N LYS A 379 5.44 3.99 -7.52
CA LYS A 379 5.96 5.17 -8.23
C LYS A 379 5.07 6.39 -8.05
N VAL A 380 3.77 6.17 -7.87
CA VAL A 380 2.77 7.22 -7.65
C VAL A 380 2.83 7.72 -6.20
N PHE A 381 3.11 6.84 -5.24
CA PHE A 381 3.23 7.17 -3.83
C PHE A 381 4.69 7.14 -3.37
N PRO A 382 5.35 8.29 -3.13
CA PRO A 382 6.79 8.36 -2.87
C PRO A 382 7.21 7.89 -1.46
N VAL A 383 6.25 7.57 -0.58
CA VAL A 383 6.49 7.03 0.76
C VAL A 383 5.71 5.74 0.87
N GLY A 384 6.42 4.66 1.21
CA GLY A 384 5.82 3.38 1.52
C GLY A 384 5.03 3.47 2.83
N PHE A 385 3.76 3.09 2.77
CA PHE A 385 2.89 2.90 3.93
C PHE A 385 2.53 1.42 4.05
N GLU A 386 3.52 0.54 3.89
CA GLU A 386 3.32 -0.92 3.84
C GLU A 386 2.78 -1.43 5.18
N GLN A 387 3.22 -0.84 6.29
CA GLN A 387 2.72 -1.19 7.62
C GLN A 387 1.25 -0.81 7.77
N GLU A 388 0.85 0.38 7.32
CA GLU A 388 -0.54 0.85 7.34
C GLU A 388 -1.41 0.02 6.40
N PHE A 389 -0.88 -0.38 5.25
CA PHE A 389 -1.55 -1.32 4.35
C PHE A 389 -1.77 -2.69 5.00
N MET A 390 -0.73 -3.29 5.60
CA MET A 390 -0.87 -4.55 6.34
C MET A 390 -1.88 -4.41 7.48
N ASN A 391 -1.88 -3.28 8.19
CA ASN A 391 -2.82 -2.99 9.26
C ASN A 391 -4.25 -2.88 8.75
N ASP A 392 -4.50 -2.14 7.66
CA ASP A 392 -5.83 -2.01 7.07
C ASP A 392 -6.37 -3.37 6.58
N ARG A 393 -5.51 -4.19 5.96
CA ARG A 393 -5.85 -5.56 5.57
C ARG A 393 -6.20 -6.42 6.78
N PHE A 394 -5.40 -6.36 7.83
CA PHE A 394 -5.68 -7.09 9.07
C PHE A 394 -7.00 -6.64 9.69
N VAL A 395 -7.25 -5.32 9.81
CA VAL A 395 -8.51 -4.78 10.32
C VAL A 395 -9.70 -5.25 9.47
N GLY A 396 -9.56 -5.27 8.14
CA GLY A 396 -10.58 -5.79 7.22
C GLY A 396 -11.04 -7.22 7.53
N THR A 397 -10.15 -8.08 8.05
CA THR A 397 -10.53 -9.44 8.48
C THR A 397 -11.33 -9.48 9.78
N LEU A 398 -11.25 -8.43 10.61
CA LEU A 398 -11.87 -8.39 11.93
C LEU A 398 -13.26 -7.75 11.91
N VAL A 399 -13.58 -6.97 10.88
CA VAL A 399 -14.78 -6.11 10.82
C VAL A 399 -15.82 -6.61 9.84
N ARG A 400 -17.11 -6.36 10.15
CA ARG A 400 -18.24 -6.80 9.32
C ARG A 400 -18.23 -6.16 7.93
N HIS A 401 -17.87 -4.87 7.84
CA HIS A 401 -17.71 -4.20 6.56
C HIS A 401 -16.48 -4.64 5.77
N GLY A 402 -15.55 -5.43 6.33
CA GLY A 402 -14.28 -5.72 5.67
C GLY A 402 -14.21 -6.96 4.77
N HIS A 403 -15.15 -7.91 4.85
CA HIS A 403 -15.05 -9.17 4.08
C HIS A 403 -15.34 -8.99 2.58
N SER A 404 -14.36 -9.38 1.75
CA SER A 404 -14.54 -9.95 0.41
C SER A 404 -14.14 -11.41 0.43
#